data_AF-I2NCZ3-F1
#
_entry.id   AF-I2NCZ3-F1
#
_cell.length_a   1.000
_cell.length_b   1.000
_cell.length_c   1.000
_cell.angle_alpha   90.00
_cell.angle_beta   90.00
_cell.angle_gamma   90.00
#
_symmetry.space_group_name_H-M   'P 1'
#
loop_
_entity.id
_entity.type
_entity.pdbx_description
1 polymer ?
#
loop_
_entity_poly.entity_id
_entity_poly.type
_entity_poly.pdbx_seq_one_letter_code
_entity_poly.pdbx_strand_id
1 'polypeptide(L)'
;MMYLEQYSTILTDISERFHPVLVKISPALDESSQLQYLKKTKDLGLVASIVSDDCRHSPFGLIIHTDHPSGISPTDMSLQYPNLFEKKKETASPEKKSFWQRLFS
;
A
#
# COMPACT_ATOMS: atom_id res chain seq x y z
N MET A 1 -6.28 1.78 7.41
CA MET A 1 -6.02 2.74 6.31
C MET A 1 -5.81 1.96 5.01
N MET A 2 -6.46 2.36 3.92
CA MET A 2 -6.48 1.65 2.62
C MET A 2 -5.09 1.28 2.06
N TYR A 3 -4.06 2.09 2.34
CA TYR A 3 -2.71 1.87 1.83
C TYR A 3 -1.93 0.74 2.53
N LEU A 4 -2.24 0.43 3.79
CA LEU A 4 -1.46 -0.53 4.57
C LEU A 4 -1.64 -1.98 4.08
N GLU A 5 -2.85 -2.32 3.64
CA GLU A 5 -3.16 -3.66 3.13
C GLU A 5 -2.38 -3.95 1.84
N GLN A 6 -2.34 -2.98 0.93
CA GLN A 6 -1.67 -3.09 -0.37
C GLN A 6 -0.17 -2.75 -0.33
N TYR A 7 0.32 -2.26 0.81
CA TYR A 7 1.67 -1.72 0.96
C TYR A 7 2.76 -2.70 0.51
N SER A 8 2.69 -3.96 0.96
CA SER A 8 3.71 -4.96 0.62
C SER A 8 3.72 -5.26 -0.87
N THR A 9 2.56 -5.38 -1.50
CA THR A 9 2.43 -5.59 -2.95
C THR A 9 3.06 -4.45 -3.74
N ILE A 10 2.74 -3.21 -3.38
CA ILE A 10 3.28 -2.01 -4.03
C ILE A 10 4.80 -1.96 -3.86
N LEU A 11 5.30 -2.17 -2.64
CA LEU A 11 6.72 -2.03 -2.36
C LEU A 11 7.56 -3.12 -3.04
N THR A 12 7.04 -4.36 -3.12
CA THR A 12 7.66 -5.43 -3.90
C THR A 12 7.79 -5.04 -5.37
N ASP A 13 6.69 -4.62 -6.01
CA ASP A 13 6.68 -4.22 -7.43
C ASP A 13 7.64 -3.04 -7.73
N ILE A 14 7.75 -2.07 -6.81
CA ILE A 14 8.73 -0.98 -6.94
C ILE A 14 10.15 -1.51 -6.80
N SER A 15 10.41 -2.40 -5.82
CA SER A 15 11.75 -2.94 -5.55
C SER A 15 12.30 -3.87 -6.63
N GLU A 16 11.44 -4.45 -7.47
CA GLU A 16 11.85 -5.22 -8.64
C GLU A 16 12.38 -4.33 -9.78
N ARG A 17 11.97 -3.05 -9.81
CA ARG A 17 12.29 -2.10 -10.90
C ARG A 17 13.36 -1.08 -10.52
N PHE A 18 13.51 -0.81 -9.23
CA PHE A 18 14.40 0.24 -8.73
C PHE A 18 15.27 -0.26 -7.58
N HIS A 19 16.51 0.22 -7.51
CA HIS A 19 17.40 -0.11 -6.41
C HIS A 19 18.41 1.02 -6.15
N PRO A 20 18.58 1.49 -4.90
CA PRO A 20 17.86 1.09 -3.69
C PRO A 20 16.46 1.68 -3.60
N VAL A 21 15.55 1.00 -2.89
CA VAL A 21 14.24 1.56 -2.48
C VAL A 21 14.26 1.86 -1.00
N LEU A 22 13.94 3.11 -0.66
CA LEU A 22 13.95 3.66 0.69
C LEU A 22 12.57 4.22 1.03
N VAL A 23 12.16 4.07 2.29
CA VAL A 23 10.86 4.54 2.76
C VAL A 23 11.01 5.53 3.91
N LYS A 24 10.31 6.66 3.80
CA LYS A 24 10.14 7.64 4.88
C LYS A 24 8.70 7.58 5.38
N ILE A 25 8.54 7.47 6.68
CA ILE A 25 7.26 7.36 7.38
C ILE A 25 7.03 8.65 8.16
N SER A 26 5.87 9.26 7.96
CA SER A 26 5.53 10.50 8.66
C SER A 26 5.34 10.26 10.16
N PRO A 27 5.89 11.14 11.02
CA PRO A 27 5.66 11.10 12.47
C PRO A 27 4.21 11.46 12.85
N ALA A 28 3.42 11.98 11.90
CA ALA A 28 2.01 12.32 12.11
C ALA A 28 1.07 11.11 12.07
N LEU A 29 1.51 9.98 11.52
CA LEU A 29 0.74 8.73 11.57
C LEU A 29 0.65 8.22 13.02
N ASP A 30 -0.43 7.49 13.34
CA ASP A 30 -0.51 6.81 14.63
C ASP A 30 0.63 5.79 14.79
N GLU A 31 1.09 5.58 16.03
CA GLU A 31 2.23 4.72 16.34
C GLU A 31 2.06 3.30 15.79
N SER A 32 0.86 2.74 15.85
CA SER A 32 0.58 1.40 15.34
C SER A 32 0.81 1.34 13.83
N SER A 33 0.30 2.31 13.06
CA SER A 33 0.58 2.41 11.63
C SER A 33 2.07 2.55 11.34
N GLN A 34 2.80 3.41 12.08
CA GLN A 34 4.25 3.58 11.88
C GLN A 34 5.01 2.27 12.06
N LEU A 35 4.75 1.54 13.15
CA LEU A 35 5.39 0.25 13.44
C LEU A 35 5.04 -0.82 12.40
N GLN A 36 3.80 -0.83 11.90
CA GLN A 36 3.40 -1.78 10.87
C GLN A 36 4.09 -1.52 9.52
N TYR A 37 4.27 -0.26 9.12
CA TYR A 37 5.06 0.07 7.93
C TYR A 37 6.53 -0.27 8.10
N LEU A 38 7.13 0.04 9.25
CA LEU A 38 8.51 -0.37 9.56
C LEU A 38 8.69 -1.88 9.45
N LYS A 39 7.81 -2.65 10.10
CA LYS A 39 7.85 -4.11 10.09
C LYS A 39 7.71 -4.67 8.68
N LYS A 40 6.68 -4.26 7.93
CA LYS A 40 6.44 -4.73 6.56
C LYS A 40 7.60 -4.41 5.62
N THR A 41 8.23 -3.25 5.78
CA THR A 41 9.39 -2.88 4.96
C THR A 41 10.60 -3.75 5.30
N LYS A 42 10.86 -3.96 6.59
CA LYS A 42 11.93 -4.83 7.07
C LYS A 42 11.74 -6.29 6.61
N ASP A 43 10.51 -6.79 6.65
CA ASP A 43 10.17 -8.16 6.22
C ASP A 43 10.46 -8.38 4.71
N LEU A 44 10.47 -7.30 3.91
CA LEU A 44 10.87 -7.31 2.50
C LEU A 44 12.37 -7.08 2.28
N GLY A 45 13.17 -6.96 3.35
CA GLY A 45 14.61 -6.68 3.26
C GLY A 45 14.96 -5.24 2.85
N LEU A 46 14.00 -4.32 2.94
CA LEU A 46 14.16 -2.92 2.56
C LEU A 46 14.35 -2.02 3.78
N VAL A 47 14.72 -0.75 3.53
CA VAL A 47 15.00 0.22 4.59
C VAL A 47 13.87 1.24 4.72
N ALA A 48 13.38 1.40 5.94
CA ALA A 48 12.41 2.43 6.31
C ALA A 48 12.90 3.24 7.52
N SER A 49 12.48 4.51 7.60
CA SER A 49 12.71 5.37 8.77
C SER A 49 11.46 6.20 9.07
N ILE A 50 11.18 6.41 10.36
CA ILE A 50 10.26 7.46 10.81
C ILE A 50 11.07 8.76 10.81
N VAL A 51 10.59 9.78 10.10
CA VAL A 51 11.30 11.07 10.02
C VAL A 51 11.08 11.90 11.29
N SER A 52 11.92 12.92 11.51
CA SER A 52 11.84 13.77 12.70
C SER A 52 10.51 14.51 12.80
N ASP A 53 10.14 14.90 14.03
CA ASP A 53 8.88 15.59 14.30
C ASP A 53 8.73 16.92 13.57
N ASP A 54 9.84 17.56 13.19
CA ASP A 54 9.85 18.77 12.36
C ASP A 54 9.14 18.57 11.00
N CYS A 55 9.05 17.32 10.53
CA CYS A 55 8.38 16.94 9.30
C CYS A 55 6.89 16.59 9.49
N ARG A 56 6.32 16.73 10.70
CA ARG A 56 4.93 16.36 11.02
C ARG A 56 3.88 17.09 10.17
N HIS A 57 4.17 18.31 9.74
CA HIS A 57 3.26 19.11 8.90
C HIS A 57 3.33 18.76 7.40
N SER A 58 4.17 17.79 7.02
CA SER A 58 4.19 17.27 5.66
C SER A 58 2.81 16.76 5.25
N PRO A 59 2.34 17.03 4.02
CA PRO A 59 1.07 16.52 3.53
C PRO A 59 1.12 15.01 3.23
N PHE A 60 2.30 14.38 3.27
CA PHE A 60 2.50 12.97 2.93
C PHE A 60 2.63 12.10 4.18
N GLY A 61 1.85 11.01 4.24
CA GLY A 61 1.98 9.98 5.27
C GLY A 61 3.18 9.04 5.04
N LEU A 62 3.52 8.79 3.78
CA LEU A 62 4.63 7.95 3.35
C LEU A 62 5.29 8.56 2.11
N ILE A 63 6.60 8.39 1.98
CA ILE A 63 7.35 8.66 0.76
C ILE A 63 8.20 7.43 0.45
N ILE A 64 8.03 6.88 -0.76
CA ILE A 64 8.89 5.83 -1.30
C ILE A 64 9.82 6.51 -2.31
N HIS A 65 11.12 6.35 -2.14
CA HIS A 65 12.10 7.03 -2.98
C HIS A 65 13.33 6.17 -3.25
N THR A 66 14.03 6.53 -4.32
CA THR A 66 15.37 6.07 -4.68
C THR A 66 16.40 7.13 -4.27
N ASP A 67 17.69 6.82 -4.39
CA ASP A 67 18.79 7.78 -4.22
C ASP A 67 19.18 8.51 -5.52
N HIS A 68 18.57 8.11 -6.64
CA HIS A 68 18.74 8.68 -7.97
C HIS A 68 17.38 8.94 -8.64
N PRO A 69 17.30 9.79 -9.68
CA PRO A 69 16.05 10.04 -10.39
C PRO A 69 15.45 8.76 -10.97
N SER A 70 14.20 8.45 -10.63
CA SER A 70 13.49 7.26 -11.12
C SER A 70 12.86 7.44 -12.50
N GLY A 71 12.74 8.69 -12.99
CA GLY A 71 12.11 9.01 -14.28
C GLY A 71 10.59 8.78 -14.32
N ILE A 72 9.94 8.49 -13.18
CA ILE A 72 8.51 8.18 -13.14
C ILE A 72 7.68 9.47 -13.09
N SER A 73 6.64 9.53 -13.93
CA SER A 73 5.59 10.54 -13.86
C SER A 73 4.25 9.93 -14.33
N PRO A 74 3.17 10.01 -13.55
CA PRO A 74 3.04 10.67 -12.25
C PRO A 74 3.60 9.84 -11.08
N THR A 75 3.98 10.48 -9.97
CA THR A 75 4.44 9.80 -8.74
C THR A 75 3.31 9.46 -7.75
N ASP A 76 2.08 9.89 -8.05
CA ASP A 76 0.92 9.62 -7.20
C ASP A 76 0.57 8.12 -7.23
N MET A 77 0.50 7.50 -6.04
CA MET A 77 0.23 6.07 -5.89
C MET A 77 -1.15 5.67 -6.41
N SER A 78 -2.15 6.52 -6.28
CA SER A 78 -3.50 6.24 -6.77
C SER A 78 -3.56 6.21 -8.30
N LEU A 79 -2.69 6.99 -8.96
CA LEU A 79 -2.56 7.01 -10.42
C LEU A 79 -1.68 5.87 -10.94
N GLN A 80 -0.66 5.45 -10.18
CA GLN A 80 0.19 4.31 -10.56
C GLN A 80 -0.46 2.95 -10.30
N TYR A 81 -1.28 2.84 -9.25
CA TYR A 81 -1.92 1.59 -8.85
C TYR A 81 -3.45 1.72 -8.76
N PRO A 82 -4.15 2.19 -9.81
CA PRO A 82 -5.59 2.48 -9.74
C PRO A 82 -6.41 1.24 -9.32
N ASN A 83 -6.03 0.06 -9.82
CA ASN A 83 -6.70 -1.21 -9.53
C ASN A 83 -6.58 -1.67 -8.07
N LEU A 84 -5.58 -1.17 -7.32
CA LEU A 84 -5.41 -1.52 -5.90
C LEU A 84 -6.32 -0.70 -4.98
N PHE A 85 -6.84 0.43 -5.47
CA PHE A 85 -7.66 1.38 -4.71
C PHE A 85 -9.12 1.44 -5.17
N GLU A 86 -9.44 0.87 -6.33
CA GLU A 86 -10.82 0.60 -6.69
C GLU A 86 -11.40 -0.44 -5.74
N LYS A 87 -12.42 -0.06 -4.96
CA LYS A 87 -13.25 -1.02 -4.23
C LYS A 87 -13.72 -2.07 -5.24
N LYS A 88 -13.32 -3.32 -5.02
CA LYS A 88 -13.86 -4.47 -5.75
C LYS A 88 -15.37 -4.29 -5.76
N LYS A 89 -15.96 -3.97 -6.92
CA LYS A 89 -17.40 -4.11 -7.08
C LYS A 89 -17.65 -5.57 -6.76
N GLU A 90 -18.30 -5.85 -5.65
CA GLU A 90 -18.90 -7.16 -5.44
C GLU A 90 -19.77 -7.38 -6.67
N THR A 91 -19.27 -8.15 -7.63
CA THR A 91 -20.13 -8.79 -8.61
C THR A 91 -21.06 -9.60 -7.74
N ALA A 92 -22.29 -9.12 -7.57
CA ALA A 92 -23.34 -9.80 -6.86
C ALA A 92 -23.27 -11.27 -7.28
N SER A 93 -22.82 -12.14 -6.38
CA SER A 93 -22.80 -13.56 -6.65
C SER A 93 -24.25 -13.91 -7.01
N PRO A 94 -24.52 -14.54 -8.17
CA PRO A 94 -25.89 -14.93 -8.47
C PRO A 94 -26.37 -15.79 -7.30
N GLU A 95 -27.45 -15.35 -6.65
CA GLU A 95 -28.03 -16.03 -5.50
C GLU A 95 -28.16 -17.52 -5.85
N LYS A 96 -27.45 -18.38 -5.11
CA LYS A 96 -27.58 -19.84 -5.23
C LYS A 96 -28.93 -20.30 -4.66
N LYS A 97 -30.04 -19.79 -5.21
CA LYS A 97 -31.41 -20.21 -4.86
C LYS A 97 -31.84 -21.51 -5.57
N SER A 98 -31.11 -21.97 -6.59
CA SER A 98 -31.57 -23.07 -7.45
C SER A 98 -31.27 -24.49 -6.95
N PHE A 99 -30.25 -24.69 -6.09
CA PHE A 99 -29.84 -26.05 -5.70
C PHE A 99 -30.62 -26.62 -4.51
N TRP A 100 -30.99 -25.79 -3.53
CA TRP A 100 -31.72 -26.26 -2.34
C TRP A 100 -33.20 -26.54 -2.61
N GLN A 101 -33.80 -25.86 -3.59
CA GLN A 101 -35.21 -26.09 -3.97
C GLN A 101 -35.43 -27.46 -4.62
N ARG A 102 -34.38 -28.10 -5.17
CA ARG A 102 -34.51 -29.43 -5.82
C ARG A 102 -34.30 -30.61 -4.87
N LEU A 103 -33.80 -30.37 -3.66
CA LEU A 103 -33.54 -31.40 -2.65
C LEU A 103 -34.66 -31.54 -1.61
N PHE A 104 -35.56 -30.56 -1.52
CA PHE A 104 -36.68 -30.55 -0.57
C PHE A 104 -38.05 -30.38 -1.26
N SER A 105 -38.17 -30.79 -2.52
CA SER A 105 -39.44 -31.02 -3.22
C SER A 105 -39.59 -32.48 -3.60
#